data_AF-A0A328RVQ3-F1
#
_entry.id   AF-A0A328RVQ3-F1
#
_cell.length_a   1.000
_cell.length_b   1.000
_cell.length_c   1.000
_cell.angle_alpha   90.00
_cell.angle_beta   90.00
_cell.angle_gamma   90.00
#
_symmetry.space_group_name_H-M   'P 1'
#
loop_
_entity.id
_entity.type
_entity.pdbx_description
1 polymer ?
#
loop_
_entity_poly.entity_id
_entity_poly.type
_entity_poly.pdbx_seq_one_letter_code
_entity_poly.pdbx_strand_id
1 'polypeptide(L)'
;MIEKVFLETINYGHNRNLIDLDSISVDGSKTRAYANKYNNLTNEDIVKLLHIIRKGIITDMEENKALENRENKTVSNENDNKEQIKEALRESRNIKVKPDEKPKIVKKIKPDETEKLDEEQQILDDFRKKPMKNSMNHDESKYDEEMYELIDDNDLNFCGKQILRQAIEHPETAHKQVEKLEKCKKMIEKTKDNTVNYTDPEARKSPNKEGVTQTGYNEQIVVDNKNGLILAVDVTTDGNDQKQLIPMINKTEENLQEALNLTGDEA
;
A
#
# COMPACT_ATOMS: atom_id res chain seq x y z
N MET A 1 -5.12 23.15 -15.14
CA MET A 1 -4.22 24.24 -15.61
C MET A 1 -3.36 23.76 -16.76
N ILE A 2 -2.61 22.66 -16.62
CA ILE A 2 -1.73 22.12 -17.68
C ILE A 2 -2.51 21.71 -18.93
N GLU A 3 -3.61 20.95 -18.77
CA GLU A 3 -4.46 20.52 -19.89
C GLU A 3 -4.98 21.69 -20.73
N LYS A 4 -5.51 22.74 -20.08
CA LYS A 4 -5.94 23.96 -20.78
C LYS A 4 -4.81 24.66 -21.55
N VAL A 5 -3.61 24.72 -20.98
CA VAL A 5 -2.44 25.31 -21.65
C VAL A 5 -2.01 24.47 -22.85
N PHE A 6 -2.10 23.14 -22.73
CA PHE A 6 -1.82 22.22 -23.83
C PHE A 6 -2.80 22.42 -24.98
N LEU A 7 -4.11 22.44 -24.71
CA LEU A 7 -5.14 22.71 -25.72
C LEU A 7 -4.98 24.09 -26.36
N GLU A 8 -4.66 25.13 -25.57
CA GLU A 8 -4.39 26.47 -26.11
C GLU A 8 -3.14 26.48 -27.01
N THR A 9 -2.15 25.63 -26.74
CA THR A 9 -0.97 25.48 -27.61
C THR A 9 -1.36 24.88 -28.96
N ILE A 10 -2.24 23.87 -28.97
CA ILE A 10 -2.79 23.28 -30.20
C ILE A 10 -3.60 24.32 -30.97
N ASN A 11 -4.52 25.03 -30.30
CA ASN A 11 -5.33 26.10 -30.89
C ASN A 11 -4.45 27.20 -31.50
N TYR A 12 -3.46 27.69 -30.76
CA TYR A 12 -2.51 28.69 -31.25
C TYR A 12 -1.70 28.17 -32.45
N GLY A 13 -1.23 26.92 -32.39
CA GLY A 13 -0.51 26.26 -33.47
C GLY A 13 -1.35 26.20 -34.75
N HIS A 14 -2.61 25.78 -34.63
CA HIS A 14 -3.55 25.71 -35.73
C HIS A 14 -3.81 27.09 -36.35
N ASN A 15 -4.14 28.11 -35.53
CA ASN A 15 -4.42 29.47 -35.98
C ASN A 15 -3.22 30.18 -36.64
N ARG A 16 -2.01 29.68 -36.38
CA ARG A 16 -0.77 30.17 -37.00
C ARG A 16 -0.27 29.29 -38.13
N ASN A 17 -1.09 28.33 -38.60
CA ASN A 17 -0.75 27.40 -39.66
C ASN A 17 0.54 26.59 -39.35
N LEU A 18 0.79 26.32 -38.07
CA LEU A 18 1.91 25.50 -37.61
C LEU A 18 1.57 24.01 -37.55
N ILE A 19 0.28 23.66 -37.65
CA ILE A 19 -0.27 22.32 -37.71
C ILE A 19 -1.01 22.21 -39.04
N ASP A 20 -0.80 21.13 -39.81
CA ASP A 20 -1.56 20.86 -41.03
C ASP A 20 -2.27 19.50 -41.05
N LEU A 21 -1.90 18.59 -40.14
CA LEU A 21 -2.44 17.23 -40.04
C LEU A 21 -2.24 16.40 -41.32
N ASP A 22 -1.41 16.85 -42.28
CA ASP A 22 -1.13 16.12 -43.52
C ASP A 22 -0.42 14.79 -43.23
N SER A 23 0.44 14.82 -42.21
CA SER A 23 1.04 13.60 -41.67
C SER A 23 1.30 13.74 -40.17
N ILE A 24 0.97 12.68 -39.45
CA ILE A 24 1.21 12.56 -38.02
C ILE A 24 2.07 11.33 -37.75
N SER A 25 2.87 11.42 -36.70
CA SER A 25 3.69 10.31 -36.20
C SER A 25 3.21 9.90 -34.82
N VAL A 26 3.09 8.60 -34.58
CA VAL A 26 2.75 8.02 -33.27
C VAL A 26 3.94 7.19 -32.82
N ASP A 27 4.49 7.48 -31.65
CA ASP A 27 5.58 6.69 -31.06
C ASP A 27 5.35 6.46 -29.57
N GLY A 28 5.89 5.33 -29.09
CA GLY A 28 5.82 4.89 -27.72
C GLY A 28 7.16 4.99 -27.00
N SER A 29 7.14 5.50 -25.77
CA SER A 29 8.30 5.51 -24.88
C SER A 29 8.00 4.77 -23.58
N LYS A 30 8.97 3.99 -23.10
CA LYS A 30 8.85 3.30 -21.81
C LYS A 30 9.49 4.14 -20.72
N THR A 31 8.70 4.49 -19.72
CA THR A 31 9.15 5.27 -18.56
C THR A 31 9.09 4.43 -17.30
N ARG A 32 10.16 4.52 -16.49
CA ARG A 32 10.23 3.85 -15.21
C ARG A 32 9.27 4.48 -14.21
N ALA A 33 8.49 3.63 -13.55
CA ALA A 33 7.76 4.03 -12.37
C ALA A 33 8.71 4.24 -11.18
N TYR A 34 8.25 4.98 -10.18
CA TYR A 34 8.87 4.99 -8.86
C TYR A 34 8.54 3.68 -8.12
N ALA A 35 9.03 2.57 -8.66
CA ALA A 35 8.67 1.22 -8.26
C ALA A 35 9.93 0.36 -8.14
N ASN A 36 10.20 -0.16 -6.93
CA ASN A 36 11.32 -1.08 -6.74
C ASN A 36 10.94 -2.48 -7.24
N LYS A 37 11.84 -3.13 -7.99
CA LYS A 37 11.69 -4.51 -8.47
C LYS A 37 11.45 -5.54 -7.35
N TYR A 38 11.85 -5.24 -6.12
CA TYR A 38 11.66 -6.13 -4.97
C TYR A 38 10.37 -5.86 -4.19
N ASN A 39 9.72 -4.72 -4.43
CA ASN A 39 8.50 -4.32 -3.74
C ASN A 39 7.27 -4.90 -4.44
N ASN A 40 7.28 -6.19 -4.76
CA ASN A 40 6.12 -6.85 -5.35
C ASN A 40 5.44 -7.72 -4.32
N LEU A 41 4.12 -7.67 -4.28
CA LEU A 41 3.28 -8.46 -3.41
C LEU A 41 2.37 -9.35 -4.26
N THR A 42 2.21 -10.59 -3.82
CA THR A 42 1.16 -11.48 -4.31
C THR A 42 -0.18 -11.12 -3.67
N ASN A 43 -1.28 -11.66 -4.19
CA ASN A 43 -2.59 -11.54 -3.53
C ASN A 43 -2.54 -12.10 -2.09
N GLU A 44 -1.91 -13.26 -1.91
CA GLU A 44 -1.71 -13.89 -0.61
C GLU A 44 -0.94 -12.98 0.36
N ASP A 45 0.17 -12.38 -0.07
CA ASP A 45 0.92 -11.41 0.75
C ASP A 45 0.02 -10.25 1.20
N ILE A 46 -0.81 -9.70 0.30
CA ILE A 46 -1.68 -8.55 0.60
C ILE A 46 -2.75 -8.92 1.62
N VAL A 47 -3.41 -10.08 1.45
CA VAL A 47 -4.45 -10.55 2.37
C VAL A 47 -3.86 -10.79 3.77
N LYS A 48 -2.69 -11.46 3.85
CA LYS A 48 -1.98 -11.67 5.11
C LYS A 48 -1.62 -10.34 5.79
N LEU A 49 -1.02 -9.41 5.07
CA LEU A 49 -0.62 -8.10 5.61
C LEU A 49 -1.81 -7.27 6.07
N LEU A 50 -2.89 -7.21 5.28
CA LEU A 50 -4.10 -6.49 5.66
C LEU A 50 -4.67 -7.02 6.97
N HIS A 51 -4.71 -8.35 7.13
CA HIS A 51 -5.19 -8.98 8.35
C HIS A 51 -4.31 -8.61 9.55
N ILE A 52 -3.00 -8.88 9.49
CA ILE A 52 -2.08 -8.67 10.62
C ILE A 52 -2.13 -7.21 11.09
N ILE A 53 -2.06 -6.26 10.15
CA ILE A 53 -2.03 -4.83 10.49
C ILE A 53 -3.38 -4.38 11.06
N ARG A 54 -4.51 -4.83 10.50
CA ARG A 54 -5.84 -4.51 11.04
C ARG A 54 -6.04 -5.06 12.44
N LYS A 55 -5.64 -6.31 12.68
CA LYS A 55 -5.72 -6.95 14.00
C LYS A 55 -4.86 -6.20 15.02
N GLY A 56 -3.65 -5.79 14.63
CA GLY A 56 -2.78 -4.94 15.45
C GLY A 56 -3.47 -3.63 15.85
N ILE A 57 -4.02 -2.90 14.87
CA ILE A 57 -4.76 -1.64 15.13
C ILE A 57 -5.92 -1.86 16.11
N ILE A 58 -6.72 -2.91 15.91
CA ILE A 58 -7.87 -3.20 16.79
C ILE A 58 -7.39 -3.49 18.22
N THR A 59 -6.35 -4.31 18.37
CA THR A 59 -5.79 -4.67 19.67
C THR A 59 -5.28 -3.44 20.41
N ASP A 60 -4.52 -2.57 19.72
CA ASP A 60 -4.04 -1.31 20.30
C ASP A 60 -5.19 -0.39 20.73
N MET A 61 -6.27 -0.31 19.95
CA MET A 61 -7.47 0.47 20.30
C MET A 61 -8.16 -0.07 21.55
N GLU A 62 -8.30 -1.39 21.69
CA GLU A 62 -8.90 -2.04 22.84
C GLU A 62 -8.07 -1.85 24.12
N GLU A 63 -6.74 -1.97 24.01
CA GLU A 63 -5.82 -1.72 25.11
C GLU A 63 -5.89 -0.27 25.59
N ASN A 64 -5.88 0.69 24.66
CA ASN A 64 -6.02 2.11 24.98
C ASN A 64 -7.35 2.41 25.70
N LYS A 65 -8.47 1.87 25.21
CA LYS A 65 -9.78 2.00 25.86
C LYS A 65 -9.80 1.37 27.26
N ALA A 66 -9.13 0.24 27.45
CA ALA A 66 -9.03 -0.41 28.75
C ALA A 66 -8.19 0.42 29.74
N LEU A 67 -7.13 1.09 29.27
CA LEU A 67 -6.31 2.01 30.05
C LEU A 67 -7.11 3.25 30.46
N GLU A 68 -7.82 3.90 29.53
CA GLU A 68 -8.70 5.03 29.84
C GLU A 68 -9.76 4.67 30.88
N ASN A 69 -10.37 3.49 30.76
CA ASN A 69 -11.35 3.01 31.74
C ASN A 69 -10.71 2.77 33.13
N ARG A 70 -9.46 2.29 33.20
CA ARG A 70 -8.73 2.15 34.46
C ARG A 70 -8.39 3.51 35.06
N GLU A 71 -7.94 4.46 34.26
CA GLU A 71 -7.63 5.83 34.70
C GLU A 71 -8.88 6.55 35.20
N ASN A 72 -9.98 6.50 34.45
CA ASN A 72 -11.27 7.05 34.88
C ASN A 72 -11.76 6.40 36.18
N LYS A 73 -11.56 5.08 36.33
CA LYS A 73 -11.90 4.37 37.57
C LYS A 73 -10.99 4.76 38.74
N THR A 74 -9.72 5.08 38.50
CA THR A 74 -8.82 5.62 39.54
C THR A 74 -9.19 7.06 39.94
N VAL A 75 -9.59 7.92 39.00
CA VAL A 75 -9.99 9.31 39.28
C VAL A 75 -11.35 9.38 39.98
N SER A 76 -12.31 8.53 39.62
CA SER A 76 -13.56 8.37 40.38
C SER A 76 -13.32 7.75 41.76
N ASN A 77 -12.48 6.71 41.86
CA ASN A 77 -12.14 6.11 43.15
C ASN A 77 -11.30 7.03 44.05
N GLU A 78 -10.54 8.01 43.56
CA GLU A 78 -9.82 8.94 44.45
C GLU A 78 -10.77 9.90 45.16
N ASN A 79 -11.80 10.42 44.49
CA ASN A 79 -12.80 11.28 45.13
C ASN A 79 -13.76 10.47 46.02
N ASP A 80 -14.21 9.31 45.55
CA ASP A 80 -15.12 8.44 46.30
C ASP A 80 -14.40 7.75 47.48
N ASN A 81 -13.14 7.34 47.34
CA ASN A 81 -12.35 6.87 48.50
C ASN A 81 -12.00 8.01 49.45
N LYS A 82 -11.81 9.25 49.01
CA LYS A 82 -11.48 10.35 49.94
C LYS A 82 -12.66 10.75 50.82
N GLU A 83 -13.89 10.64 50.31
CA GLU A 83 -15.14 10.74 51.09
C GLU A 83 -15.30 9.52 52.02
N GLN A 84 -15.17 8.30 51.51
CA GLN A 84 -15.29 7.08 52.32
C GLN A 84 -14.18 6.95 53.38
N ILE A 85 -12.96 7.43 53.10
CA ILE A 85 -11.84 7.51 54.06
C ILE A 85 -12.10 8.62 55.08
N LYS A 86 -12.69 9.77 54.70
CA LYS A 86 -13.10 10.81 55.68
C LYS A 86 -14.18 10.31 56.63
N GLU A 87 -15.13 9.53 56.12
CA GLU A 87 -16.20 8.93 56.91
C GLU A 87 -15.65 7.82 57.82
N ALA A 88 -14.83 6.91 57.27
CA ALA A 88 -14.10 5.90 58.04
C ALA A 88 -13.11 6.50 59.06
N LEU A 89 -12.52 7.68 58.81
CA LEU A 89 -11.68 8.43 59.78
C LEU A 89 -12.49 9.08 60.91
N ARG A 90 -13.78 9.40 60.68
CA ARG A 90 -14.69 9.85 61.74
C ARG A 90 -15.12 8.68 62.62
N GLU A 91 -15.35 7.52 62.02
CA GLU A 91 -15.73 6.29 62.73
C GLU A 91 -14.55 5.66 63.49
N SER A 92 -13.34 5.69 62.92
CA SER A 92 -12.13 5.13 63.53
C SER A 92 -11.53 5.97 64.67
N ARG A 93 -12.04 7.18 64.96
CA ARG A 93 -11.65 7.96 66.15
C ARG A 93 -12.03 7.31 67.48
N ASN A 94 -12.79 6.20 67.49
CA ASN A 94 -13.29 5.56 68.71
C ASN A 94 -12.77 4.14 68.99
N ILE A 95 -11.72 3.63 68.33
CA ILE A 95 -11.27 2.24 68.55
C ILE A 95 -9.74 2.16 68.73
N LYS A 96 -9.30 1.47 69.80
CA LYS A 96 -7.90 1.36 70.27
C LYS A 96 -7.24 0.04 69.85
N VAL A 97 -5.98 0.13 69.35
CA VAL A 97 -4.81 -0.79 69.48
C VAL A 97 -4.91 -2.16 68.75
N LYS A 98 -3.90 -2.91 68.26
CA LYS A 98 -2.48 -2.87 67.73
C LYS A 98 -2.21 -4.31 67.10
N PRO A 99 -1.00 -4.77 66.67
CA PRO A 99 -0.56 -4.98 65.28
C PRO A 99 -0.18 -6.45 64.90
N ASP A 100 0.42 -6.63 63.71
CA ASP A 100 1.38 -7.70 63.30
C ASP A 100 0.90 -8.77 62.28
N GLU A 101 1.48 -8.76 61.05
CA GLU A 101 2.53 -9.68 60.54
C GLU A 101 2.69 -9.63 59.00
N LYS A 102 3.92 -9.86 58.49
CA LYS A 102 4.31 -9.93 57.04
C LYS A 102 4.88 -11.31 56.68
N PRO A 103 4.65 -11.84 55.46
CA PRO A 103 5.73 -12.50 54.69
C PRO A 103 5.66 -12.20 53.16
N LYS A 104 6.73 -11.86 52.43
CA LYS A 104 7.98 -12.52 51.96
C LYS A 104 7.91 -13.01 50.49
N ILE A 105 9.00 -12.69 49.78
CA ILE A 105 9.25 -12.71 48.32
C ILE A 105 9.80 -14.10 47.85
N VAL A 106 9.54 -14.49 46.59
CA VAL A 106 10.21 -15.61 45.90
C VAL A 106 10.95 -15.13 44.63
N LYS A 107 12.02 -15.87 44.31
CA LYS A 107 13.26 -15.51 43.60
C LYS A 107 13.22 -15.73 42.07
N LYS A 108 14.11 -14.99 41.36
CA LYS A 108 14.52 -15.16 39.95
C LYS A 108 15.40 -16.40 39.71
N ILE A 109 15.37 -16.93 38.49
CA ILE A 109 16.41 -17.81 37.90
C ILE A 109 16.83 -17.24 36.53
N LYS A 110 18.11 -17.38 36.20
CA LYS A 110 18.82 -16.86 35.01
C LYS A 110 18.91 -17.91 33.88
N PRO A 111 19.19 -17.47 32.62
CA PRO A 111 19.22 -18.30 31.42
C PRO A 111 20.63 -18.82 31.09
N ASP A 112 20.71 -19.86 30.24
CA ASP A 112 21.95 -20.17 29.52
C ASP A 112 21.74 -20.90 28.19
N GLU A 113 22.77 -20.76 27.35
CA GLU A 113 23.23 -21.59 26.22
C GLU A 113 22.82 -21.31 24.75
N THR A 114 23.83 -20.77 24.08
CA THR A 114 24.23 -20.73 22.67
C THR A 114 24.43 -22.11 22.02
N GLU A 115 23.90 -22.33 20.81
CA GLU A 115 24.45 -23.19 19.70
C GLU A 115 23.36 -23.51 18.65
N LYS A 116 23.03 -22.61 17.69
CA LYS A 116 22.14 -22.92 16.54
C LYS A 116 22.31 -21.96 15.33
N LEU A 117 23.54 -21.76 14.80
CA LEU A 117 23.73 -20.86 13.64
C LEU A 117 24.04 -21.56 12.30
N ASP A 118 24.32 -22.86 12.27
CA ASP A 118 24.83 -23.49 11.05
C ASP A 118 23.78 -24.29 10.25
N GLU A 119 22.58 -24.55 10.81
CA GLU A 119 21.51 -25.32 10.13
C GLU A 119 20.58 -24.44 9.26
N GLU A 120 20.38 -23.17 9.61
CA GLU A 120 19.46 -22.26 8.89
C GLU A 120 19.97 -21.87 7.49
N GLN A 121 21.29 -21.77 7.33
CA GLN A 121 21.91 -21.35 6.08
C GLN A 121 21.76 -22.40 4.98
N GLN A 122 21.70 -23.69 5.36
CA GLN A 122 21.59 -24.81 4.43
C GLN A 122 20.15 -24.97 3.89
N ILE A 123 19.14 -24.63 4.69
CA ILE A 123 17.72 -24.65 4.31
C ILE A 123 17.43 -23.53 3.28
N LEU A 124 18.07 -22.38 3.42
CA LEU A 124 17.92 -21.22 2.52
C LEU A 124 18.38 -21.48 1.09
N ASP A 125 19.43 -22.27 0.91
CA ASP A 125 20.00 -22.55 -0.41
C ASP A 125 19.21 -23.61 -1.20
N ASP A 126 18.49 -24.48 -0.51
CA ASP A 126 17.59 -25.46 -1.15
C ASP A 126 16.27 -24.83 -1.63
N PHE A 127 15.83 -23.73 -0.99
CA PHE A 127 14.64 -22.98 -1.43
C PHE A 127 14.84 -22.23 -2.75
N ARG A 128 16.06 -21.75 -3.03
CA ARG A 128 16.38 -20.95 -4.24
C ARG A 128 16.30 -21.72 -5.56
N LYS A 129 16.21 -23.06 -5.51
CA LYS A 129 16.29 -23.93 -6.70
C LYS A 129 14.94 -24.38 -7.28
N LYS A 130 13.79 -24.00 -6.70
CA LYS A 130 12.47 -24.46 -7.20
C LYS A 130 11.79 -23.46 -8.15
N PRO A 131 11.23 -23.91 -9.29
CA PRO A 131 10.48 -23.04 -10.20
C PRO A 131 9.09 -22.70 -9.64
N MET A 132 8.59 -21.48 -9.91
CA MET A 132 7.27 -21.00 -9.45
C MET A 132 6.13 -21.76 -10.15
N LYS A 133 5.19 -22.27 -9.36
CA LYS A 133 3.94 -22.89 -9.84
C LYS A 133 2.91 -21.82 -10.23
N ASN A 134 2.16 -22.10 -11.30
CA ASN A 134 1.16 -21.21 -11.89
C ASN A 134 -0.10 -21.00 -11.04
N SER A 135 -0.64 -19.77 -11.20
CA SER A 135 -1.93 -19.18 -10.83
C SER A 135 -3.01 -20.07 -10.18
N MET A 136 -3.46 -19.67 -8.98
CA MET A 136 -4.78 -20.00 -8.47
C MET A 136 -5.58 -18.72 -8.24
N ASN A 137 -6.85 -18.73 -8.67
CA ASN A 137 -7.83 -17.74 -8.21
C ASN A 137 -8.04 -17.96 -6.71
N HIS A 138 -7.72 -16.96 -5.88
CA HIS A 138 -7.82 -17.07 -4.43
C HIS A 138 -9.20 -16.62 -3.93
N ASP A 139 -9.86 -17.53 -3.22
CA ASP A 139 -11.13 -17.31 -2.53
C ASP A 139 -10.84 -16.84 -1.10
N GLU A 140 -11.33 -15.66 -0.72
CA GLU A 140 -11.13 -15.09 0.62
C GLU A 140 -11.78 -15.93 1.72
N SER A 141 -12.81 -16.71 1.41
CA SER A 141 -13.47 -17.61 2.38
C SER A 141 -12.58 -18.77 2.82
N LYS A 142 -11.44 -18.97 2.16
CA LYS A 142 -10.47 -20.02 2.47
C LYS A 142 -9.50 -19.65 3.59
N TYR A 143 -9.51 -18.40 4.04
CA TYR A 143 -8.77 -17.93 5.21
C TYR A 143 -9.77 -17.79 6.35
N ASP A 144 -9.92 -18.85 7.14
CA ASP A 144 -10.75 -18.92 8.33
C ASP A 144 -9.98 -18.47 9.58
N GLU A 145 -10.71 -18.11 10.64
CA GLU A 145 -10.19 -17.55 11.91
C GLU A 145 -9.02 -18.36 12.50
N GLU A 146 -9.02 -19.68 12.31
CA GLU A 146 -7.95 -20.62 12.70
C GLU A 146 -6.69 -20.55 11.79
N MET A 147 -6.83 -20.44 10.47
CA MET A 147 -5.66 -20.28 9.57
C MET A 147 -4.93 -18.94 9.81
N TYR A 148 -5.60 -17.94 10.38
CA TYR A 148 -4.99 -16.66 10.78
C TYR A 148 -4.14 -16.74 12.06
N GLU A 149 -4.38 -17.69 12.96
CA GLU A 149 -3.51 -17.90 14.14
C GLU A 149 -2.15 -18.51 13.77
N LEU A 150 -2.04 -19.07 12.56
CA LEU A 150 -0.88 -19.78 12.05
C LEU A 150 0.00 -18.95 11.10
N ILE A 151 -0.34 -17.68 10.83
CA ILE A 151 0.47 -16.83 9.95
C ILE A 151 1.76 -16.44 10.69
N ASP A 152 2.82 -17.19 10.42
CA ASP A 152 4.18 -16.85 10.85
C ASP A 152 4.70 -15.69 9.98
N ASP A 153 5.39 -14.72 10.59
CA ASP A 153 6.15 -13.67 9.88
C ASP A 153 7.04 -14.27 8.78
N ASN A 154 7.47 -15.52 8.95
CA ASN A 154 8.27 -16.26 7.98
C ASN A 154 7.60 -16.50 6.63
N ASP A 155 6.27 -16.47 6.55
CA ASP A 155 5.52 -16.69 5.32
C ASP A 155 5.44 -15.47 4.39
N LEU A 156 5.83 -14.30 4.88
CA LEU A 156 5.83 -13.08 4.07
C LEU A 156 7.13 -12.96 3.26
N ASN A 157 6.98 -12.47 2.02
CA ASN A 157 8.14 -12.08 1.23
C ASN A 157 8.89 -10.89 1.90
N PHE A 158 10.10 -10.58 1.43
CA PHE A 158 10.92 -9.51 2.01
C PHE A 158 10.18 -8.16 2.09
N CYS A 159 9.44 -7.78 1.04
CA CYS A 159 8.65 -6.56 1.04
C CYS A 159 7.56 -6.59 2.11
N GLY A 160 6.83 -7.71 2.22
CA GLY A 160 5.81 -7.90 3.25
C GLY A 160 6.37 -7.73 4.66
N LYS A 161 7.52 -8.36 4.94
CA LYS A 161 8.24 -8.20 6.22
C LYS A 161 8.60 -6.75 6.51
N GLN A 162 9.08 -5.99 5.52
CA GLN A 162 9.39 -4.57 5.71
C GLN A 162 8.13 -3.73 5.98
N ILE A 163 7.02 -4.00 5.30
CA ILE A 163 5.75 -3.29 5.51
C ILE A 163 5.24 -3.55 6.92
N LEU A 164 5.24 -4.81 7.35
CA LEU A 164 4.80 -5.20 8.68
C LEU A 164 5.68 -4.57 9.77
N ARG A 165 7.00 -4.66 9.61
CA ARG A 165 7.96 -4.02 10.51
C ARG A 165 7.71 -2.52 10.61
N GLN A 166 7.47 -1.84 9.49
CA GLN A 166 7.17 -0.41 9.48
C GLN A 166 5.86 -0.10 10.23
N ALA A 167 4.82 -0.91 10.06
CA ALA A 167 3.55 -0.73 10.75
C ALA A 167 3.68 -0.94 12.27
N ILE A 168 4.54 -1.87 12.71
CA ILE A 168 4.82 -2.12 14.13
C ILE A 168 5.68 -1.01 14.74
N GLU A 169 6.77 -0.61 14.06
CA GLU A 169 7.68 0.42 14.57
C GLU A 169 7.04 1.82 14.57
N HIS A 170 6.09 2.07 13.67
CA HIS A 170 5.41 3.36 13.49
C HIS A 170 3.88 3.16 13.37
N PRO A 171 3.18 2.91 14.49
CA PRO A 171 1.74 2.61 14.51
C PRO A 171 0.86 3.69 13.86
N GLU A 172 1.29 4.95 13.90
CA GLU A 172 0.61 6.06 13.23
C GLU A 172 0.51 5.89 11.71
N THR A 173 1.41 5.08 11.13
CA THR A 173 1.41 4.79 9.70
C THR A 173 0.61 3.55 9.34
N ALA A 174 0.16 2.75 10.31
CA ALA A 174 -0.52 1.47 10.07
C ALA A 174 -1.77 1.64 9.19
N HIS A 175 -2.61 2.65 9.46
CA HIS A 175 -3.76 2.97 8.62
C HIS A 175 -3.37 3.31 7.17
N LYS A 176 -2.25 4.02 6.98
CA LYS A 176 -1.73 4.36 5.64
C LYS A 176 -1.21 3.13 4.91
N GLN A 177 -0.60 2.18 5.60
CA GLN A 177 -0.18 0.90 5.00
C GLN A 177 -1.42 0.10 4.57
N VAL A 178 -2.47 0.04 5.40
CA VAL A 178 -3.74 -0.62 5.04
C VAL A 178 -4.36 0.02 3.79
N GLU A 179 -4.41 1.36 3.70
CA GLU A 179 -4.94 2.03 2.51
C GLU A 179 -4.17 1.68 1.23
N LYS A 180 -2.83 1.61 1.32
CA LYS A 180 -1.98 1.20 0.19
C LYS A 180 -2.20 -0.27 -0.20
N LEU A 181 -2.31 -1.17 0.78
CA LEU A 181 -2.57 -2.58 0.54
C LEU A 181 -3.95 -2.80 -0.09
N GLU A 182 -4.95 -2.02 0.29
CA GLU A 182 -6.27 -2.03 -0.37
C GLU A 182 -6.21 -1.56 -1.82
N LYS A 183 -5.39 -0.55 -2.13
CA LYS A 183 -5.12 -0.16 -3.54
C LYS A 183 -4.46 -1.29 -4.31
N CYS A 184 -3.48 -1.97 -3.70
CA CYS A 184 -2.83 -3.13 -4.29
C CYS A 184 -3.82 -4.27 -4.57
N LYS A 185 -4.71 -4.57 -3.62
CA LYS A 185 -5.76 -5.59 -3.75
C LYS A 185 -6.68 -5.30 -4.94
N LYS A 186 -7.24 -4.09 -4.98
CA LYS A 186 -8.11 -3.64 -6.08
C LYS A 186 -7.43 -3.73 -7.44
N MET A 187 -6.14 -3.41 -7.51
CA MET A 187 -5.41 -3.49 -8.76
C MET A 187 -5.22 -4.93 -9.23
N ILE A 188 -4.82 -5.85 -8.34
CA ILE A 188 -4.70 -7.28 -8.67
C ILE A 188 -6.02 -7.83 -9.20
N GLU A 189 -7.15 -7.49 -8.56
CA GLU A 189 -8.48 -7.92 -9.00
C GLU A 189 -8.84 -7.37 -10.39
N LYS A 190 -8.50 -6.11 -10.65
CA LYS A 190 -8.74 -5.44 -11.93
C LYS A 190 -7.88 -6.02 -13.05
N THR A 191 -6.60 -6.24 -12.81
CA THR A 191 -5.65 -6.65 -13.86
C THR A 191 -5.56 -8.17 -14.03
N LYS A 192 -6.03 -8.93 -13.04
CA LYS A 192 -5.89 -10.39 -12.95
C LYS A 192 -4.43 -10.85 -12.96
N ASP A 193 -3.51 -10.01 -12.48
CA ASP A 193 -2.11 -10.37 -12.35
C ASP A 193 -1.83 -11.20 -11.09
N ASN A 194 -0.74 -11.95 -11.12
CA ASN A 194 -0.26 -12.68 -9.93
C ASN A 194 0.44 -11.77 -8.91
N THR A 195 0.95 -10.61 -9.33
CA THR A 195 1.71 -9.70 -8.46
C THR A 195 1.45 -8.25 -8.78
N VAL A 196 1.52 -7.39 -7.77
CA VAL A 196 1.43 -5.92 -7.89
C VAL A 196 2.61 -5.26 -7.20
N ASN A 197 3.03 -4.09 -7.67
CA ASN A 197 4.04 -3.32 -6.96
C ASN A 197 3.43 -2.55 -5.79
N TYR A 198 4.02 -2.68 -4.60
CA TYR A 198 3.52 -2.01 -3.41
C TYR A 198 3.68 -0.49 -3.44
N THR A 199 4.76 0.01 -4.06
CA THR A 199 5.08 1.44 -4.08
C THR A 199 4.24 2.16 -5.13
N ASP A 200 4.07 1.55 -6.30
CA ASP A 200 3.23 2.06 -7.38
C ASP A 200 2.35 0.95 -7.95
N PRO A 201 1.13 0.76 -7.40
CA PRO A 201 0.26 -0.36 -7.78
C PRO A 201 -0.15 -0.36 -9.25
N GLU A 202 -0.26 0.81 -9.89
CA GLU A 202 -0.74 0.89 -11.28
C GLU A 202 0.36 0.56 -12.30
N ALA A 203 1.63 0.58 -11.87
CA ALA A 203 2.76 0.28 -12.73
C ALA A 203 2.85 -1.22 -13.05
N ARG A 204 3.21 -1.54 -14.29
CA ARG A 204 3.29 -2.92 -14.77
C ARG A 204 4.70 -3.31 -15.17
N LYS A 205 5.00 -4.60 -15.02
CA LYS A 205 6.26 -5.19 -15.48
C LYS A 205 6.15 -5.46 -16.97
N SER A 206 7.04 -4.85 -17.75
CA SER A 206 7.17 -5.11 -19.19
C SER A 206 8.64 -5.12 -19.61
N PRO A 207 9.01 -5.84 -20.68
CA PRO A 207 10.37 -5.79 -21.21
C PRO A 207 10.66 -4.42 -21.84
N ASN A 208 11.82 -3.84 -21.52
CA ASN A 208 12.33 -2.65 -22.19
C ASN A 208 12.85 -3.00 -23.61
N LYS A 209 13.37 -2.00 -24.34
CA LYS A 209 13.93 -2.20 -25.69
C LYS A 209 15.14 -3.17 -25.71
N GLU A 210 15.80 -3.38 -24.57
CA GLU A 210 16.93 -4.30 -24.39
C GLU A 210 16.51 -5.70 -23.91
N GLY A 211 15.21 -5.96 -23.75
CA GLY A 211 14.67 -7.23 -23.24
C GLY A 211 14.71 -7.37 -21.70
N VAL A 212 15.17 -6.37 -20.97
CA VAL A 212 15.20 -6.36 -19.50
C VAL A 212 13.81 -6.01 -18.96
N THR A 213 13.29 -6.82 -18.04
CA THR A 213 12.01 -6.53 -17.37
C THR A 213 12.13 -5.29 -16.50
N GLN A 214 11.23 -4.35 -16.72
CA GLN A 214 11.16 -3.06 -16.04
C GLN A 214 9.72 -2.82 -15.56
N THR A 215 9.58 -2.26 -14.35
CA THR A 215 8.29 -1.79 -13.85
C THR A 215 8.10 -0.33 -14.26
N GLY A 216 7.00 -0.04 -14.95
CA GLY A 216 6.77 1.29 -15.48
C GLY A 216 5.49 1.40 -16.29
N TYR A 217 5.49 2.44 -17.11
CA TYR A 217 4.40 2.80 -18.01
C TYR A 217 4.92 2.94 -19.43
N ASN A 218 4.01 2.87 -20.38
CA ASN A 218 4.25 3.13 -21.78
C ASN A 218 3.53 4.43 -22.16
N GLU A 219 4.31 5.49 -22.33
CA GLU A 219 3.85 6.79 -22.80
C GLU A 219 3.66 6.73 -24.31
N GLN A 220 2.60 7.33 -24.80
CA GLN A 220 2.25 7.41 -26.21
C GLN A 220 2.14 8.88 -26.60
N ILE A 221 2.75 9.25 -27.71
CA ILE A 221 2.82 10.64 -28.16
C ILE A 221 2.43 10.69 -29.64
N VAL A 222 1.54 11.63 -29.98
CA VAL A 222 1.19 11.97 -31.36
C VAL A 222 1.77 13.34 -31.69
N VAL A 223 2.47 13.41 -32.81
CA VAL A 223 3.13 14.63 -33.28
C VAL A 223 2.69 14.94 -34.70
N ASP A 224 2.31 16.19 -34.95
CA ASP A 224 2.17 16.78 -36.28
C ASP A 224 3.54 17.00 -36.91
N ASN A 225 3.76 16.48 -38.11
CA ASN A 225 5.09 16.48 -38.72
C ASN A 225 5.50 17.82 -39.36
N LYS A 226 4.58 18.79 -39.51
CA LYS A 226 4.90 20.07 -40.16
C LYS A 226 5.95 20.85 -39.38
N ASN A 227 5.71 21.01 -38.08
CA ASN A 227 6.60 21.72 -37.15
C ASN A 227 6.91 20.93 -35.88
N GLY A 228 6.51 19.65 -35.79
CA GLY A 228 6.80 18.81 -34.63
C GLY A 228 5.93 19.15 -33.41
N LEU A 229 4.70 19.63 -33.63
CA LEU A 229 3.80 19.98 -32.53
C LEU A 229 3.11 18.73 -31.98
N ILE A 230 3.13 18.58 -30.66
CA ILE A 230 2.47 17.46 -29.98
C ILE A 230 0.96 17.72 -29.97
N LEU A 231 0.19 16.76 -30.50
CA LEU A 231 -1.26 16.83 -30.60
C LEU A 231 -1.97 16.02 -29.52
N ALA A 232 -1.37 14.91 -29.10
CA ALA A 232 -1.89 14.07 -28.02
C ALA A 232 -0.76 13.39 -27.26
N VAL A 233 -0.99 13.21 -25.97
CA VAL A 233 -0.16 12.42 -25.07
C VAL A 233 -1.09 11.54 -24.23
N ASP A 234 -0.70 10.29 -24.02
CA ASP A 234 -1.39 9.42 -23.08
C ASP A 234 -0.40 8.42 -22.45
N VAL A 235 -0.82 7.79 -21.36
CA VAL A 235 -0.01 6.81 -20.63
C VAL A 235 -0.81 5.52 -20.49
N THR A 236 -0.26 4.44 -21.02
CA THR A 236 -0.82 3.09 -20.91
C THR A 236 0.08 2.18 -20.10
N THR A 237 -0.49 1.08 -19.62
CA THR A 237 0.25 0.00 -18.95
C THR A 237 0.51 -1.20 -19.86
N ASP A 238 0.12 -1.10 -21.14
CA ASP A 238 0.38 -2.12 -22.15
C ASP A 238 1.89 -2.28 -22.41
N GLY A 239 2.34 -3.54 -22.49
CA GLY A 239 3.77 -3.85 -22.65
C GLY A 239 4.36 -3.48 -24.02
N ASN A 240 3.51 -3.24 -25.02
CA ASN A 240 3.86 -2.74 -26.34
C ASN A 240 2.77 -1.77 -26.86
N ASP A 241 3.08 -1.10 -27.96
CA ASP A 241 2.29 -0.05 -28.61
C ASP A 241 1.37 -0.58 -29.73
N GLN A 242 1.32 -1.90 -29.98
CA GLN A 242 0.58 -2.49 -31.11
C GLN A 242 -0.91 -2.15 -31.12
N LYS A 243 -1.49 -1.84 -29.96
CA LYS A 243 -2.91 -1.50 -29.78
C LYS A 243 -3.15 -0.01 -29.55
N GLN A 244 -2.12 0.82 -29.66
CA GLN A 244 -2.17 2.22 -29.25
C GLN A 244 -2.44 3.19 -30.40
N LEU A 245 -2.36 2.75 -31.66
CA LEU A 245 -2.64 3.61 -32.81
C LEU A 245 -4.06 4.24 -32.74
N ILE A 246 -5.11 3.41 -32.69
CA ILE A 246 -6.49 3.90 -32.68
C ILE A 246 -6.81 4.78 -31.45
N PRO A 247 -6.46 4.39 -30.21
CA PRO A 247 -6.64 5.26 -29.05
C PRO A 247 -6.00 6.64 -29.21
N MET A 248 -4.78 6.70 -29.75
CA MET A 248 -4.05 7.94 -29.91
C MET A 248 -4.59 8.84 -31.03
N ILE A 249 -5.14 8.25 -32.10
CA ILE A 249 -5.88 9.00 -33.11
C ILE A 249 -7.14 9.61 -32.50
N ASN A 250 -7.94 8.82 -31.79
CA ASN A 250 -9.16 9.32 -31.15
C ASN A 250 -8.85 10.44 -30.15
N LYS A 251 -7.76 10.30 -29.37
CA LYS A 251 -7.32 11.34 -28.43
C LYS A 251 -6.91 12.62 -29.15
N THR A 252 -6.27 12.50 -30.32
CA THR A 252 -5.91 13.64 -31.16
C THR A 252 -7.15 14.36 -31.67
N GLU A 253 -8.16 13.63 -32.15
CA GLU A 253 -9.44 14.19 -32.58
C GLU A 253 -10.15 14.92 -31.45
N GLU A 254 -10.24 14.31 -30.26
CA GLU A 254 -10.81 14.92 -29.06
C GLU A 254 -10.10 16.24 -28.71
N ASN A 255 -8.76 16.22 -28.65
CA ASN A 255 -7.97 17.42 -28.33
C ASN A 255 -8.16 18.53 -29.38
N LEU A 256 -8.24 18.18 -30.67
CA LEU A 256 -8.49 19.15 -31.75
C LEU A 256 -9.90 19.75 -31.65
N GLN A 257 -10.91 18.93 -31.38
CA GLN A 257 -12.29 19.39 -31.19
C GLN A 257 -12.40 20.35 -30.01
N GLU A 258 -11.80 20.00 -28.87
CA GLU A 258 -11.81 20.83 -27.67
C GLU A 258 -10.99 22.12 -27.87
N ALA A 259 -9.78 22.03 -28.41
CA ALA A 259 -8.90 23.19 -28.64
C ALA A 259 -9.52 24.22 -29.60
N LEU A 260 -10.24 23.74 -30.62
CA LEU A 260 -10.88 24.59 -31.63
C LEU A 260 -12.32 24.98 -31.25
N ASN A 261 -12.80 24.59 -30.07
CA ASN A 261 -14.17 24.79 -29.61
C ASN A 261 -15.24 24.31 -30.62
N LEU A 262 -14.97 23.21 -31.32
CA LEU A 262 -15.89 22.65 -32.33
C LEU A 262 -17.17 22.06 -31.72
N THR A 263 -17.25 21.97 -30.40
CA THR A 263 -18.48 21.67 -29.65
C THR A 263 -19.27 22.96 -29.41
N GLY A 264 -19.83 23.54 -30.47
CA GLY A 264 -20.48 24.85 -30.38
C GLY A 264 -21.57 25.14 -31.41
N ASP A 265 -21.52 24.59 -32.62
CA ASP A 265 -22.52 24.90 -33.66
C ASP A 265 -22.63 23.76 -34.68
N GLU A 266 -23.37 22.70 -34.37
CA GLU A 266 -24.06 21.89 -35.39
C GLU A 266 -25.47 21.52 -34.90
N ALA A 267 -26.43 22.33 -35.39
CA ALA A 267 -27.84 22.10 -35.71
C ALA A 267 -28.80 21.40 -34.71
#